data_AF-A0A1H7R2G7-F1
#
_entry.id   AF-A0A1H7R2G7-F1
#
_cell.length_a   1.000
_cell.length_b   1.000
_cell.length_c   1.000
_cell.angle_alpha   90.00
_cell.angle_beta   90.00
_cell.angle_gamma   90.00
#
_symmetry.space_group_name_H-M   'P 1'
#
loop_
_entity.id
_entity.type
_entity.pdbx_description
1 polymer ?
#
loop_
_entity_poly.entity_id
_entity_poly.type
_entity_poly.pdbx_seq_one_letter_code
_entity_poly.pdbx_strand_id
1 'polypeptide(L)'
;MTRQTLELARIHPAALAQISNYHRDLIAEVEAAIAANKVVVVGMGLNPFPAKARKLLDAQGIAYQYLSYGNYFSSWRPRLALKLWSGWATFPMVFVNGTLIGGATDLQKLIASGELKRLLA
;
A
#
# COMPACT_ATOMS: atom_id res chain seq x y z
N MET A 1 16.84 -10.76 -0.06
CA MET A 1 16.92 -10.61 -1.53
C MET A 1 16.38 -9.24 -1.91
N THR A 2 17.05 -8.52 -2.82
CA THR A 2 16.65 -7.16 -3.25
C THR A 2 15.78 -7.27 -4.51
N ARG A 3 14.70 -6.47 -4.59
CA ARG A 3 13.86 -6.35 -5.79
C ARG A 3 14.71 -5.89 -6.98
N GLN A 4 14.65 -6.59 -8.11
CA GLN A 4 15.30 -6.15 -9.34
C GLN A 4 14.58 -4.92 -9.90
N THR A 5 15.31 -3.83 -10.13
CA THR A 5 14.82 -2.59 -10.75
C THR A 5 15.81 -2.12 -11.80
N LEU A 6 15.37 -1.29 -12.76
CA LEU A 6 16.27 -0.68 -13.72
C LEU A 6 17.28 0.21 -12.98
N GLU A 7 18.57 -0.08 -13.17
CA GLU A 7 19.68 0.68 -12.58
C GLU A 7 19.57 2.17 -12.95
N LEU A 8 19.74 3.07 -11.97
CA LEU A 8 19.63 4.53 -12.17
C LEU A 8 20.59 5.04 -13.24
N ALA A 9 21.80 4.47 -13.31
CA ALA A 9 22.80 4.80 -14.32
C ALA A 9 22.37 4.46 -15.76
N ARG A 10 21.32 3.62 -15.92
CA ARG A 10 20.75 3.22 -17.20
C ARG A 10 19.49 4.02 -17.56
N ILE A 11 19.20 5.10 -16.84
CA ILE A 11 18.05 5.97 -17.07
C ILE A 11 18.56 7.34 -17.52
N HIS A 12 18.08 7.82 -18.67
CA HIS A 12 18.38 9.17 -19.12
C HIS A 12 17.89 10.23 -18.10
N PRO A 13 18.64 11.30 -17.79
CA PRO A 13 18.26 12.27 -16.75
C PRO A 13 16.86 12.86 -16.90
N ALA A 14 16.43 13.16 -18.13
CA ALA A 14 15.08 13.65 -18.39
C ALA A 14 13.98 12.63 -18.03
N ALA A 15 14.22 11.35 -18.27
CA ALA A 15 13.29 10.28 -17.87
C ALA A 15 13.30 10.08 -16.35
N LEU A 16 14.47 10.17 -15.70
CA LEU A 16 14.59 10.09 -14.25
C LEU A 16 13.79 11.20 -13.56
N ALA A 17 13.81 12.43 -14.09
CA ALA A 17 13.02 13.54 -13.58
C ALA A 17 11.51 13.26 -13.68
N GLN A 18 11.04 12.67 -14.78
CA GLN A 18 9.63 12.28 -14.93
C GLN A 18 9.23 11.19 -13.94
N ILE A 19 10.05 10.15 -13.78
CA ILE A 19 9.82 9.06 -12.81
C ILE A 19 9.74 9.62 -11.39
N SER A 20 10.68 10.49 -11.02
CA SER A 20 10.80 11.08 -9.68
C SER A 20 9.65 12.03 -9.32
N ASN A 21 8.89 12.50 -10.32
CA ASN A 21 7.78 13.41 -10.14
C ASN A 21 6.41 12.75 -10.43
N TYR A 22 6.39 11.47 -10.83
CA TYR A 22 5.17 10.78 -11.19
C TYR A 22 4.26 10.59 -9.96
N HIS A 23 3.22 11.43 -9.85
CA HIS A 23 2.27 11.45 -8.74
C HIS A 23 2.94 11.58 -7.34
N ARG A 24 3.97 12.43 -7.24
CA ARG A 24 4.70 12.66 -5.98
C ARG A 24 3.78 13.06 -4.82
N ASP A 25 2.81 13.95 -5.05
CA ASP A 25 1.91 14.44 -3.99
C ASP A 25 1.03 13.33 -3.41
N LEU A 26 0.57 12.41 -4.27
CA LEU A 26 -0.19 11.22 -3.84
C LEU A 26 0.69 10.28 -2.99
N ILE A 27 1.94 10.08 -3.40
CA ILE A 27 2.88 9.26 -2.63
C ILE A 27 3.12 9.91 -1.26
N ALA A 28 3.35 11.22 -1.21
CA ALA A 28 3.54 11.96 0.02
C ALA A 28 2.30 11.90 0.95
N GLU A 29 1.09 11.97 0.39
CA GLU A 29 -0.16 11.78 1.14
C GLU A 29 -0.21 10.39 1.81
N VAL A 30 0.12 9.33 1.05
CA VAL A 30 0.14 7.95 1.57
C VAL A 30 1.24 7.77 2.60
N GLU A 31 2.44 8.30 2.39
CA GLU A 31 3.54 8.27 3.35
C GLU A 31 3.17 8.99 4.65
N ALA A 32 2.53 10.16 4.56
CA ALA A 32 2.04 10.90 5.73
C ALA A 32 0.99 10.09 6.51
N ALA A 33 0.06 9.44 5.81
CA ALA A 33 -0.93 8.58 6.45
C ALA A 33 -0.28 7.37 7.14
N ILE A 34 0.72 6.76 6.50
CA ILE A 34 1.50 5.64 7.05
C ILE A 34 2.26 6.07 8.31
N ALA A 35 2.83 7.27 8.33
CA ALA A 35 3.52 7.81 9.49
C ALA A 35 2.57 8.17 10.65
N ALA A 36 1.37 8.67 10.33
CA ALA A 36 0.40 9.13 11.32
C ALA A 36 -0.43 8.01 11.96
N ASN A 37 -0.49 6.80 11.37
CA ASN A 37 -1.39 5.74 11.79
C ASN A 37 -0.67 4.41 11.99
N LYS A 38 -1.03 3.67 13.04
CA LYS A 38 -0.50 2.31 13.27
C LYS A 38 -0.85 1.33 12.16
N VAL A 39 -2.05 1.46 11.57
CA VAL A 39 -2.50 0.61 10.47
C VAL A 39 -3.07 1.48 9.36
N VAL A 40 -2.59 1.27 8.14
CA VAL A 40 -3.12 1.92 6.94
C VAL A 40 -3.48 0.86 5.91
N VAL A 41 -4.69 0.95 5.37
CA VAL A 41 -5.15 0.13 4.26
C VAL A 41 -5.31 1.03 3.04
N VAL A 42 -4.47 0.82 2.03
CA VAL A 42 -4.61 1.49 0.74
C VAL A 42 -5.36 0.56 -0.20
N GLY A 43 -6.44 1.04 -0.79
CA GLY A 43 -7.33 0.23 -1.63
C GLY A 43 -7.96 1.00 -2.78
N MET A 44 -8.97 0.37 -3.37
CA MET A 44 -9.77 0.92 -4.47
C MET A 44 -11.20 0.39 -4.38
N GLY A 45 -12.14 1.13 -4.95
CA GLY A 45 -13.53 0.72 -5.08
C GLY A 45 -13.72 -0.47 -6.02
N LEU A 46 -14.85 -1.17 -5.84
CA LEU A 46 -15.26 -2.38 -6.57
C LEU A 46 -14.36 -3.61 -6.39
N ASN A 47 -13.14 -3.45 -5.87
CA ASN A 47 -12.30 -4.58 -5.46
C ASN A 47 -12.82 -5.14 -4.11
N PRO A 48 -13.14 -6.43 -4.00
CA PRO A 48 -13.61 -7.02 -2.74
C PRO A 48 -12.51 -7.19 -1.68
N PHE A 49 -11.24 -7.24 -2.07
CA PHE A 49 -10.13 -7.52 -1.14
C PHE A 49 -9.84 -6.38 -0.14
N PRO A 50 -9.89 -5.08 -0.50
CA PRO A 50 -9.83 -4.01 0.48
C PRO A 50 -10.93 -4.10 1.53
N ALA A 51 -12.16 -4.43 1.12
CA ALA A 51 -13.26 -4.65 2.06
C ALA A 51 -13.00 -5.87 2.96
N LYS A 52 -12.43 -6.95 2.43
CA LYS A 52 -12.00 -8.11 3.22
C LYS A 52 -10.94 -7.73 4.27
N ALA A 53 -9.90 -6.98 3.89
CA ALA A 53 -8.86 -6.54 4.83
C ALA A 53 -9.43 -5.69 5.97
N ARG A 54 -10.31 -4.74 5.64
CA ARG A 54 -11.01 -3.92 6.64
C ARG A 54 -11.84 -4.74 7.60
N LYS A 55 -12.66 -5.67 7.09
CA LYS A 55 -13.46 -6.59 7.94
C LYS A 55 -12.59 -7.43 8.88
N LEU A 56 -11.41 -7.87 8.41
CA LEU A 56 -10.47 -8.60 9.26
C LEU A 56 -9.94 -7.73 10.42
N LEU A 57 -9.63 -6.47 10.16
CA LEU A 57 -9.19 -5.51 11.19
C LEU A 57 -10.33 -5.15 12.15
N ASP A 58 -11.53 -4.89 11.61
CA ASP A 58 -12.75 -4.63 12.39
C ASP A 58 -13.03 -5.78 13.36
N ALA A 59 -12.92 -7.04 12.89
CA ALA A 59 -13.11 -8.24 13.71
C ALA A 59 -12.05 -8.41 14.82
N GLN A 60 -10.90 -7.75 14.71
CA GLN A 60 -9.87 -7.73 15.75
C GLN A 60 -9.97 -6.48 16.65
N GLY A 61 -10.90 -5.56 16.39
CA GLY A 61 -11.00 -4.28 17.09
C GLY A 61 -9.81 -3.34 16.84
N ILE A 62 -9.10 -3.51 15.71
CA ILE A 62 -7.92 -2.71 15.37
C ILE A 62 -8.37 -1.51 14.54
N ALA A 63 -8.11 -0.30 15.04
CA ALA A 63 -8.32 0.93 14.29
C ALA A 63 -7.35 1.03 13.10
N TYR A 64 -7.83 1.51 11.96
CA TYR A 64 -7.03 1.72 10.76
C TYR A 64 -7.49 2.96 9.99
N GLN A 65 -6.56 3.55 9.25
CA GLN A 65 -6.87 4.55 8.23
C GLN A 65 -7.10 3.84 6.89
N TYR A 66 -8.20 4.15 6.20
CA TYR A 66 -8.49 3.63 4.86
C TYR A 66 -8.36 4.72 3.79
N LEU A 67 -7.51 4.48 2.80
CA LEU A 67 -7.33 5.36 1.64
C LEU A 67 -7.83 4.64 0.38
N SER A 68 -8.75 5.25 -0.36
CA SER A 68 -9.40 4.65 -1.52
C SER A 68 -9.20 5.48 -2.78
N TYR A 69 -8.54 4.90 -3.79
CA TYR A 69 -8.18 5.62 -5.01
C TYR A 69 -8.91 5.06 -6.25
N GLY A 70 -10.07 5.67 -6.55
CA GLY A 70 -10.91 5.34 -7.71
C GLY A 70 -11.42 3.89 -7.71
N ASN A 71 -11.71 3.36 -8.89
CA ASN A 71 -12.17 1.98 -9.10
C ASN A 71 -11.65 1.44 -10.44
N TYR A 72 -12.15 0.30 -10.93
CA TYR A 72 -11.70 -0.27 -12.22
C TYR A 72 -11.90 0.66 -13.44
N PHE A 73 -12.83 1.60 -13.35
CA PHE A 73 -13.17 2.54 -14.41
C PHE A 73 -12.52 3.93 -14.26
N SER A 74 -11.80 4.20 -13.16
CA SER A 74 -11.22 5.52 -12.87
C SER A 74 -9.85 5.44 -12.21
N SER A 75 -9.10 6.55 -12.14
CA SER A 75 -7.87 6.72 -11.33
C SER A 75 -6.78 5.65 -11.49
N TRP A 76 -6.64 5.03 -12.66
CA TRP A 76 -5.64 3.98 -12.89
C TRP A 76 -4.20 4.48 -12.82
N ARG A 77 -3.93 5.72 -13.24
CA ARG A 77 -2.60 6.36 -13.18
C ARG A 77 -2.12 6.60 -11.73
N PRO A 78 -2.92 7.25 -10.84
CA PRO A 78 -2.63 7.29 -9.41
C PRO A 78 -2.32 5.91 -8.81
N ARG A 79 -3.13 4.91 -9.11
CA ARG A 79 -2.92 3.54 -8.62
C ARG A 79 -1.64 2.90 -9.15
N LEU A 80 -1.28 3.16 -10.40
CA LEU A 80 -0.02 2.67 -10.96
C LEU A 80 1.16 3.26 -10.21
N ALA A 81 1.14 4.55 -9.88
CA ALA A 81 2.19 5.19 -9.10
C ALA A 81 2.42 4.49 -7.75
N LEU A 82 1.33 4.19 -7.03
CA LEU A 82 1.41 3.48 -5.75
C LEU A 82 2.03 2.07 -5.88
N LYS A 83 1.73 1.35 -6.97
CA LYS A 83 2.31 0.02 -7.23
C LYS A 83 3.79 0.11 -7.57
N LEU A 84 4.20 1.11 -8.36
CA LEU A 84 5.60 1.32 -8.74
C LEU A 84 6.45 1.72 -7.52
N TRP A 85 5.95 2.66 -6.72
CA TRP A 85 6.61 3.11 -5.48
C TRP A 85 6.80 1.96 -4.50
N SER A 86 5.71 1.28 -4.11
CA SER A 86 5.76 0.19 -3.13
C SER A 86 6.43 -1.09 -3.66
N GLY A 87 6.43 -1.32 -4.97
CA GLY A 87 6.76 -2.61 -5.58
C GLY A 87 5.69 -3.69 -5.42
N TRP A 88 4.54 -3.35 -4.84
CA TRP A 88 3.46 -4.30 -4.61
C TRP A 88 2.44 -4.25 -5.73
N ALA A 89 2.16 -5.40 -6.33
CA ALA A 89 1.42 -5.46 -7.60
C ALA A 89 -0.10 -5.33 -7.47
N THR A 90 -0.66 -5.48 -6.26
CA THR A 90 -2.11 -5.66 -6.05
C THR A 90 -2.69 -4.70 -5.01
N PHE A 91 -4.03 -4.60 -4.95
CA PHE A 91 -4.72 -3.93 -3.85
C PHE A 91 -5.56 -4.95 -3.07
N PRO A 92 -5.66 -4.82 -1.74
CA PRO A 92 -5.12 -3.71 -0.93
C PRO A 92 -3.62 -3.82 -0.68
N MET A 93 -2.98 -2.70 -0.38
CA MET A 93 -1.69 -2.63 0.32
C MET A 93 -1.99 -2.35 1.78
N VAL A 94 -1.55 -3.22 2.67
CA VAL A 94 -1.76 -3.07 4.12
C VAL A 94 -0.43 -2.75 4.78
N PHE A 95 -0.40 -1.65 5.52
CA PHE A 95 0.75 -1.20 6.28
C PHE A 95 0.45 -1.34 7.77
N VAL A 96 1.43 -1.82 8.52
CA VAL A 96 1.41 -1.91 9.98
C VAL A 96 2.70 -1.28 10.50
N ASN A 97 2.58 -0.24 11.32
CA ASN A 97 3.69 0.54 11.88
C ASN A 97 4.75 0.91 10.82
N GLY A 98 4.32 1.56 9.74
CA GLY A 98 5.23 1.95 8.66
C GLY A 98 5.57 0.84 7.65
N THR A 99 5.31 -0.43 7.99
CA THR A 99 5.81 -1.58 7.23
C THR A 99 4.72 -2.17 6.34
N LEU A 100 5.00 -2.34 5.04
CA LEU A 100 4.11 -3.04 4.12
C LEU A 100 4.12 -4.55 4.45
N ILE A 101 2.97 -5.07 4.89
CA ILE A 101 2.81 -6.50 5.22
C ILE A 101 2.20 -7.33 4.07
N GLY A 102 1.79 -6.67 3.00
CA GLY A 102 1.17 -7.30 1.83
C GLY A 102 -0.30 -6.95 1.67
N GLY A 103 -1.11 -7.92 1.23
CA GLY A 103 -2.53 -7.74 0.94
C GLY A 103 -3.46 -8.34 1.99
N ALA A 104 -4.75 -8.48 1.63
CA ALA A 104 -5.76 -9.02 2.53
C ALA A 104 -5.49 -10.47 2.97
N THR A 105 -4.90 -11.29 2.10
CA THR A 105 -4.53 -12.68 2.40
C THR A 105 -3.34 -12.76 3.35
N ASP A 106 -2.35 -11.88 3.17
CA ASP A 106 -1.17 -11.84 4.04
C ASP A 106 -1.54 -11.34 5.44
N LEU A 107 -2.38 -10.30 5.51
CA LEU A 107 -3.00 -9.85 6.77
C LEU A 107 -3.74 -11.01 7.47
N GLN A 108 -4.54 -11.78 6.74
CA GLN A 108 -5.26 -12.93 7.31
C GLN A 108 -4.29 -13.96 7.93
N LYS A 109 -3.15 -14.24 7.28
CA LYS A 109 -2.11 -15.15 7.80
C LYS A 109 -1.44 -14.58 9.05
N LEU A 110 -1.16 -13.29 9.09
CA LEU A 110 -0.57 -12.62 10.26
C LEU A 110 -1.53 -12.59 11.46
N ILE A 111 -2.85 -12.48 11.22
CA ILE A 111 -3.86 -12.64 12.26
C ILE A 111 -3.87 -14.08 12.78
N ALA A 112 -3.93 -15.07 11.88
CA ALA A 112 -4.01 -16.48 12.24
C ALA A 112 -2.78 -16.97 13.03
N SER A 113 -1.60 -16.45 12.72
CA SER A 113 -0.35 -16.76 13.43
C SER A 113 -0.14 -15.95 14.72
N GLY A 114 -1.01 -14.97 15.01
CA GLY A 114 -0.83 -14.03 16.12
C GLY A 114 0.33 -13.03 15.92
N GLU A 115 1.00 -13.04 14.77
CA GLU A 115 2.08 -12.10 14.45
C GLU A 115 1.59 -10.66 14.35
N LEU A 116 0.37 -10.42 13.87
CA LEU A 116 -0.19 -9.07 13.81
C LEU A 116 -0.24 -8.40 15.19
N LYS A 117 -0.59 -9.15 16.24
CA LYS A 117 -0.61 -8.61 17.61
C LYS A 117 0.78 -8.23 18.10
N ARG A 118 1.81 -9.01 17.74
CA ARG A 118 3.20 -8.71 18.06
C ARG A 118 3.70 -7.46 17.33
N LEU A 119 3.29 -7.28 16.07
CA LEU A 119 3.64 -6.10 15.30
C LEU A 119 3.00 -4.82 15.85
N LEU A 120 1.84 -4.91 16.53
CA LEU A 120 1.08 -3.78 17.06
C LEU A 120 1.34 -3.48 18.55
N ALA A 121 2.06 -4.37 19.24
CA ALA A 121 2.39 -4.27 20.65
C ALA A 121 3.29 -3.07 20.96
#